data_AF-A0A6I4IXI9-F1
#
_entry.id   AF-A0A6I4IXI9-F1
#
_cell.length_a   1.000
_cell.length_b   1.000
_cell.length_c   1.000
_cell.angle_alpha   90.00
_cell.angle_beta   90.00
_cell.angle_gamma   90.00
#
_symmetry.space_group_name_H-M   'P 1'
#
loop_
_entity.id
_entity.type
_entity.pdbx_description
1 polymer ?
#
loop_
_entity_poly.entity_id
_entity_poly.type
_entity_poly.pdbx_seq_one_letter_code
_entity_poly.pdbx_strand_id
1 'polypeptide(L)'
;MDDGFKEALKRRVASEERFSAFIDGAAFYIALERPCARCGDFRKRTRDRSCYRCHLNRGGENFERMKAGIAPVAKRSKEGHLDLLERKRREREGEHLERSFGNLVAKRWPTGRLEVTFPDGYNQADMAQLQQWELLNAMEEFPLLADVLTWAGWTLPYRG
;
A
#
# COMPACT_ATOMS: atom_id res chain seq x y z
N MET A 1 -28.36 24.87 -5.20
CA MET A 1 -28.28 23.96 -4.05
C MET A 1 -29.28 24.46 -3.03
N ASP A 2 -30.25 23.63 -2.65
CA ASP A 2 -31.28 23.96 -1.65
C ASP A 2 -30.64 24.30 -0.29
N ASP A 3 -31.22 25.27 0.42
CA ASP A 3 -30.72 25.74 1.71
C ASP A 3 -30.93 24.70 2.82
N GLY A 4 -31.97 23.86 2.73
CA GLY A 4 -32.15 22.71 3.62
C GLY A 4 -31.02 21.68 3.51
N PHE A 5 -30.57 21.41 2.28
CA PHE A 5 -29.43 20.53 2.02
C PHE A 5 -28.10 21.09 2.55
N LYS A 6 -27.88 22.42 2.47
CA LYS A 6 -26.67 23.07 3.02
C LYS A 6 -26.61 22.94 4.54
N GLU A 7 -27.72 23.17 5.25
CA GLU A 7 -27.79 23.04 6.71
C GLU A 7 -27.57 21.59 7.19
N ALA A 8 -28.15 20.62 6.48
CA ALA A 8 -27.94 19.20 6.77
C ALA A 8 -26.47 18.77 6.59
N LEU A 9 -25.78 19.33 5.60
CA LEU A 9 -24.35 19.11 5.38
C LEU A 9 -23.48 19.84 6.40
N LYS A 10 -23.81 21.09 6.75
CA LYS A 10 -23.06 21.88 7.75
C LYS A 10 -22.95 21.14 9.09
N ARG A 11 -24.04 20.50 9.54
CA ARG A 11 -24.06 19.67 10.76
C ARG A 11 -23.12 18.46 10.74
N ARG A 12 -22.70 17.99 9.56
CA ARG A 12 -21.82 16.80 9.39
C ARG A 12 -20.35 17.16 9.24
N VAL A 13 -20.00 18.45 9.07
CA VAL A 13 -18.63 18.89 8.84
C VAL A 13 -18.11 19.63 10.07
N ALA A 14 -17.16 19.01 10.77
CA ALA A 14 -16.59 19.52 12.02
C ALA A 14 -15.71 20.78 11.89
N SER A 15 -15.42 21.27 10.68
CA SER A 15 -14.64 22.49 10.44
C SER A 15 -15.42 23.40 9.53
N GLU A 16 -15.75 24.59 10.03
CA GLU A 16 -16.53 25.59 9.30
C GLU A 16 -15.74 26.09 8.08
N GLU A 17 -14.43 26.25 8.21
CA GLU A 17 -13.54 26.68 7.12
C GLU A 17 -13.51 25.67 5.97
N ARG A 18 -13.52 24.36 6.31
CA ARG A 18 -13.61 23.30 5.32
C ARG A 18 -14.95 23.30 4.61
N PHE A 19 -16.03 23.56 5.35
CA PHE A 19 -17.36 23.59 4.78
C PHE A 19 -17.52 24.77 3.81
N SER A 20 -17.08 25.97 4.21
CA SER A 20 -17.06 27.14 3.33
C SER A 20 -16.24 26.88 2.06
N ALA A 21 -15.01 26.35 2.21
CA ALA A 21 -14.18 26.00 1.05
C ALA A 21 -14.83 24.93 0.14
N PHE A 22 -15.63 24.02 0.69
CA PHE A 22 -16.37 23.03 -0.10
C PHE A 22 -17.51 23.68 -0.91
N ILE A 23 -18.27 24.57 -0.29
CA ILE A 23 -19.35 25.32 -0.96
C ILE A 23 -18.77 26.22 -2.06
N ASP A 24 -17.63 26.86 -1.80
CA ASP A 24 -16.95 27.74 -2.75
C ASP A 24 -16.18 26.98 -3.86
N GLY A 25 -16.16 25.64 -3.81
CA GLY A 25 -15.39 24.82 -4.75
C GLY A 25 -13.87 24.99 -4.63
N ALA A 26 -13.38 25.58 -3.53
CA ALA A 26 -11.97 25.79 -3.30
C ALA A 26 -11.23 24.47 -3.05
N ALA A 27 -10.05 24.32 -3.66
CA ALA A 27 -9.24 23.12 -3.54
C ALA A 27 -8.63 22.91 -2.13
N PHE A 28 -8.50 24.00 -1.37
CA PHE A 28 -7.93 24.00 -0.03
C PHE A 28 -8.62 25.00 0.91
N TYR A 29 -8.40 24.81 2.21
CA TYR A 29 -8.75 25.74 3.28
C TYR A 29 -7.57 25.90 4.26
N ILE A 30 -7.60 26.94 5.10
CA ILE A 30 -6.57 27.20 6.11
C ILE A 30 -6.99 26.57 7.43
N ALA A 31 -6.14 25.72 8.00
CA ALA A 31 -6.33 25.11 9.31
C ALA A 31 -5.19 25.51 10.26
N LEU A 32 -5.29 26.69 10.88
CA LEU A 32 -4.24 27.25 11.73
C LEU A 32 -3.93 26.37 12.96
N GLU A 33 -4.96 25.77 13.56
CA GLU A 33 -4.81 24.92 14.75
C GLU A 33 -4.12 23.58 14.49
N ARG A 34 -4.04 23.14 13.23
CA ARG A 34 -3.55 21.82 12.86
C ARG A 34 -2.58 21.91 11.69
N PRO A 35 -1.37 22.48 11.88
CA PRO A 35 -0.35 22.49 10.84
C PRO A 35 0.01 21.08 10.36
N CYS A 36 0.57 20.97 9.17
CA CYS A 36 1.08 19.69 8.70
C CYS A 36 2.28 19.23 9.54
N ALA A 37 2.17 18.08 10.20
CA ALA A 37 3.28 17.48 10.96
C ALA A 37 4.56 17.25 10.14
N ARG A 38 4.46 17.17 8.80
CA ARG A 38 5.61 16.95 7.91
C ARG A 38 6.27 18.24 7.42
N CYS A 39 5.51 19.28 7.10
CA CYS A 39 6.05 20.48 6.42
C CYS A 39 5.62 21.81 7.02
N GLY A 40 4.89 21.79 8.15
CA GLY A 40 4.41 23.00 8.83
C GLY A 40 3.29 23.76 8.13
N ASP A 41 2.94 23.44 6.87
CA ASP A 41 1.93 24.19 6.12
C ASP A 41 0.53 24.05 6.74
N PHE A 42 -0.20 25.16 6.78
CA PHE A 42 -1.56 25.27 7.32
C PHE A 42 -2.63 24.99 6.27
N ARG A 43 -2.28 24.95 4.98
CA ARG A 43 -3.22 24.62 3.89
C ARG A 43 -3.54 23.14 3.90
N LYS A 44 -4.83 22.82 4.03
CA LYS A 44 -5.37 21.45 3.95
C LYS A 44 -6.29 21.32 2.75
N ARG A 45 -6.31 20.16 2.12
CA ARG A 45 -7.24 19.85 1.03
C ARG A 45 -8.68 19.79 1.55
N THR A 46 -9.59 20.43 0.83
CA THR A 46 -11.03 20.41 1.14
C THR A 46 -11.60 18.98 1.11
N ARG A 47 -11.15 18.17 0.14
CA ARG A 47 -11.61 16.78 -0.07
C ARG A 47 -11.28 15.85 1.11
N ASP A 48 -9.99 15.69 1.42
CA ASP A 48 -9.49 14.63 2.32
C ASP A 48 -8.73 15.14 3.54
N ARG A 49 -8.63 16.47 3.73
CA ARG A 49 -7.91 17.12 4.86
C ARG A 49 -6.41 16.85 4.88
N SER A 50 -5.84 16.24 3.83
CA SER A 50 -4.40 16.06 3.71
C SER A 50 -3.71 17.41 3.48
N CYS A 51 -2.41 17.52 3.79
CA CYS A 51 -1.67 18.76 3.55
C CYS A 51 -1.62 19.09 2.06
N TYR A 52 -2.05 20.31 1.70
CA TYR A 52 -2.13 20.75 0.32
C TYR A 52 -0.75 20.80 -0.34
N ARG A 53 0.26 21.37 0.33
CA ARG A 53 1.64 21.42 -0.17
C ARG A 53 2.28 20.05 -0.32
N CYS A 54 2.13 19.16 0.67
CA CYS A 54 2.63 17.80 0.52
C CYS A 54 1.95 17.04 -0.63
N HIS A 55 0.65 17.28 -0.86
CA HIS A 55 -0.07 16.70 -1.99
C HIS A 55 0.45 17.23 -3.33
N LEU A 56 0.64 18.55 -3.47
CA LEU A 56 1.23 19.15 -4.66
C LEU A 56 2.65 18.64 -4.91
N ASN A 57 3.48 18.53 -3.87
CA ASN A 57 4.83 17.99 -4.01
C ASN A 57 4.86 16.52 -4.42
N ARG A 58 3.87 15.70 -4.02
CA ARG A 58 3.74 14.30 -4.48
C ARG A 58 3.37 14.20 -5.97
N GLY A 59 2.72 15.23 -6.51
CA GLY A 59 2.34 15.31 -7.91
C GLY A 59 3.31 16.10 -8.77
N GLY A 60 4.19 16.92 -8.19
CA GLY A 60 4.98 17.94 -8.88
C GLY A 60 5.83 17.40 -10.03
N GLU A 61 6.58 16.33 -9.83
CA GLU A 61 7.38 15.74 -10.92
C GLU A 61 6.52 15.20 -12.07
N ASN A 62 5.39 14.55 -11.77
CA ASN A 62 4.50 14.05 -12.81
C ASN A 62 3.68 15.16 -13.46
N PHE A 63 3.37 16.23 -12.72
CA PHE A 63 2.64 17.39 -13.20
C PHE A 63 3.51 18.26 -14.12
N GLU A 64 4.76 18.53 -13.75
CA GLU A 64 5.72 19.23 -14.61
C GLU A 64 6.05 18.42 -15.87
N ARG A 65 6.16 17.10 -15.75
CA ARG A 65 6.28 16.21 -16.94
C ARG A 65 5.05 16.33 -17.84
N MET A 66 3.83 16.22 -17.30
CA MET A 66 2.60 16.38 -18.09
C MET A 66 2.50 17.76 -18.74
N LYS A 67 2.88 18.84 -18.03
CA LYS A 67 2.93 20.21 -18.57
C LYS A 67 3.96 20.37 -19.69
N ALA A 68 5.07 19.64 -19.62
CA ALA A 68 6.08 19.56 -20.66
C ALA A 68 5.71 18.62 -21.82
N GLY A 69 4.50 18.03 -21.82
CA GLY A 69 4.09 17.03 -22.82
C GLY A 69 4.81 15.68 -22.68
N ILE A 70 5.52 15.47 -21.57
CA ILE A 70 6.26 14.25 -21.25
C ILE A 70 5.34 13.34 -20.44
N ALA A 71 5.16 12.11 -20.92
CA ALA A 71 4.34 11.13 -20.21
C ALA A 71 4.88 10.92 -18.78
N PRO A 72 4.00 10.83 -17.76
CA PRO A 72 4.42 10.51 -16.40
C PRO A 72 5.17 9.17 -16.39
N VAL A 73 6.13 9.02 -15.47
CA VAL A 73 6.87 7.76 -15.37
C VAL A 73 5.90 6.66 -14.93
N ALA A 74 5.44 5.88 -15.89
CA ALA A 74 4.70 4.67 -15.59
C ALA A 74 5.67 3.73 -14.88
N LYS A 75 5.48 3.54 -13.57
CA LYS A 75 6.28 2.57 -12.78
C LYS A 75 6.11 1.14 -13.28
N ARG A 76 5.11 0.86 -14.13
CA ARG A 76 4.83 -0.44 -14.75
C ARG A 76 4.25 -0.23 -16.15
N SER A 77 4.61 -1.10 -17.09
CA SER A 77 3.96 -1.17 -18.40
C SER A 77 2.49 -1.59 -18.26
N LYS A 78 1.67 -1.27 -19.28
CA LYS A 78 0.27 -1.72 -19.36
C LYS A 78 0.15 -3.23 -19.23
N GLU A 79 1.03 -3.96 -19.91
CA GLU A 79 1.09 -5.43 -19.87
C GLU A 79 1.40 -5.94 -18.47
N GLY A 80 2.42 -5.37 -17.80
CA GLY A 80 2.74 -5.74 -16.42
C GLY A 80 1.63 -5.41 -15.42
N HIS A 81 0.79 -4.42 -15.72
CA HIS A 81 -0.41 -4.14 -14.92
C HIS A 81 -1.49 -5.21 -15.12
N LEU A 82 -1.78 -5.61 -16.37
CA LEU A 82 -2.77 -6.64 -16.68
C LEU A 82 -2.35 -8.01 -16.13
N ASP A 83 -1.08 -8.38 -16.26
CA ASP A 83 -0.52 -9.60 -15.68
C ASP A 83 -0.68 -9.65 -14.15
N LEU A 84 -0.43 -8.54 -13.45
CA LEU A 84 -0.66 -8.48 -12.00
C LEU A 84 -2.14 -8.65 -11.63
N LEU A 85 -3.06 -8.06 -12.39
CA LEU A 85 -4.50 -8.21 -12.15
C LEU A 85 -4.93 -9.65 -12.33
N GLU A 86 -4.41 -10.32 -13.35
CA GLU A 86 -4.66 -11.73 -13.61
C GLU A 86 -4.17 -12.61 -12.45
N ARG A 87 -2.93 -12.41 -11.99
CA ARG A 87 -2.38 -13.13 -10.82
C ARG A 87 -3.22 -12.92 -9.56
N LYS A 88 -3.72 -11.70 -9.33
CA LYS A 88 -4.60 -11.40 -8.19
C LYS A 88 -5.96 -12.07 -8.31
N ARG A 89 -6.50 -12.22 -9.52
CA ARG A 89 -7.75 -12.95 -9.75
C ARG A 89 -7.57 -14.42 -9.40
N ARG A 90 -6.52 -15.06 -9.93
CA ARG A 90 -6.17 -16.46 -9.66
C ARG A 90 -5.97 -16.75 -8.17
N GLU A 91 -5.27 -15.85 -7.46
CA GLU A 91 -5.13 -15.96 -6.00
C GLU A 91 -6.48 -15.87 -5.28
N ARG A 92 -7.40 -14.99 -5.70
CA ARG A 92 -8.75 -14.91 -5.12
C ARG A 92 -9.58 -16.17 -5.37
N GLU A 93 -9.36 -16.84 -6.50
CA GLU A 93 -9.96 -18.13 -6.84
C GLU A 93 -9.32 -19.30 -6.07
N GLY A 94 -8.31 -19.02 -5.23
CA GLY A 94 -7.67 -20.00 -4.38
C GLY A 94 -6.56 -20.78 -5.09
N GLU A 95 -6.13 -20.37 -6.28
CA GLU A 95 -5.05 -21.06 -6.99
C GLU A 95 -3.72 -20.83 -6.27
N HIS A 96 -3.04 -21.92 -5.92
CA HIS A 96 -1.71 -21.93 -5.31
C HIS A 96 -0.97 -23.22 -5.64
N LEU A 97 0.35 -23.18 -5.53
CA LEU A 97 1.19 -24.37 -5.55
C LEU A 97 1.51 -24.75 -4.10
N GLU A 98 1.17 -25.96 -3.69
CA GLU A 98 1.49 -26.49 -2.36
C GLU A 98 2.61 -27.51 -2.45
N ARG A 99 3.54 -27.47 -1.50
CA ARG A 99 4.59 -28.48 -1.36
C ARG A 99 4.98 -28.67 0.11
N SER A 100 5.18 -29.92 0.51
CA SER A 100 5.69 -30.27 1.83
C SER A 100 7.22 -30.44 1.83
N PHE A 101 7.83 -30.03 2.92
CA PHE A 101 9.26 -30.12 3.19
C PHE A 101 9.43 -30.65 4.61
N GLY A 102 9.46 -31.98 4.74
CA GLY A 102 9.47 -32.63 6.05
C GLY A 102 8.23 -32.26 6.86
N ASN A 103 8.43 -31.49 7.92
CA ASN A 103 7.39 -30.99 8.83
C ASN A 103 6.86 -29.59 8.48
N LEU A 104 7.34 -28.97 7.39
CA LEU A 104 6.83 -27.70 6.87
C LEU A 104 5.90 -27.94 5.69
N VAL A 105 4.83 -27.14 5.60
CA VAL A 105 3.97 -27.08 4.43
C VAL A 105 4.01 -25.67 3.86
N ALA A 106 4.39 -25.54 2.59
CA ALA A 106 4.54 -24.26 1.93
C ALA A 106 3.54 -24.10 0.79
N LYS A 107 2.89 -22.93 0.73
CA LYS A 107 2.00 -22.52 -0.35
C LYS A 107 2.56 -21.30 -1.05
N ARG A 108 2.81 -21.44 -2.36
CA ARG A 108 3.23 -20.34 -3.23
C ARG A 108 2.04 -19.86 -4.06
N TRP A 109 1.70 -18.60 -3.90
CA TRP A 109 0.60 -17.96 -4.59
C TRP A 109 1.05 -17.35 -5.94
N PRO A 110 0.15 -17.18 -6.92
CA PRO A 110 0.46 -16.60 -8.23
C PRO A 110 1.09 -15.20 -8.18
N THR A 111 0.79 -14.43 -7.13
CA THR A 111 1.37 -13.09 -6.91
C THR A 111 2.80 -13.11 -6.40
N GLY A 112 3.31 -14.29 -6.02
CA GLY A 112 4.63 -14.47 -5.39
C GLY A 112 4.60 -14.52 -3.87
N ARG A 113 3.42 -14.33 -3.24
CA ARG A 113 3.24 -14.54 -1.79
C ARG A 113 3.60 -15.98 -1.43
N LEU A 114 4.37 -16.13 -0.35
CA LEU A 114 4.77 -17.42 0.18
C LEU A 114 4.19 -17.57 1.58
N GLU A 115 3.34 -18.57 1.75
CA GLU A 115 2.73 -18.92 3.02
C GLU A 115 3.36 -20.21 3.53
N VAL A 116 3.71 -20.28 4.82
CA VAL A 116 4.38 -21.44 5.42
C VAL A 116 3.68 -21.81 6.72
N THR A 117 3.21 -23.06 6.79
CA THR A 117 2.70 -23.68 8.00
C THR A 117 3.81 -24.48 8.67
N PHE A 118 4.04 -24.17 9.94
CA PHE A 118 5.05 -24.76 10.81
C PHE A 118 4.49 -25.97 11.59
N PRO A 119 5.36 -26.79 12.22
CA PRO A 119 4.95 -28.05 12.83
C PRO A 119 4.06 -27.88 14.07
N ASP A 120 4.15 -26.74 14.73
CA ASP A 120 3.32 -26.32 15.86
C ASP A 120 1.92 -25.84 15.45
N GLY A 121 1.65 -25.83 14.13
CA GLY A 121 0.41 -25.34 13.54
C GLY A 121 0.39 -23.83 13.33
N TYR A 122 1.48 -23.11 13.66
CA TYR A 122 1.61 -21.70 13.32
C TYR A 122 1.66 -21.52 11.81
N ASN A 123 0.88 -20.58 11.27
CA ASN A 123 0.86 -20.29 9.84
C ASN A 123 1.34 -18.85 9.59
N GLN A 124 2.51 -18.72 8.97
CA GLN A 124 3.01 -17.45 8.47
C GLN A 124 2.39 -17.17 7.10
N ALA A 125 1.36 -16.33 7.08
CA ALA A 125 0.54 -16.04 5.88
C ALA A 125 1.30 -15.41 4.71
N ASP A 126 2.40 -14.70 5.00
CA ASP A 126 3.31 -14.14 4.00
C ASP A 126 4.72 -13.99 4.61
N MET A 127 5.68 -14.75 4.08
CA MET A 127 7.08 -14.66 4.47
C MET A 127 7.69 -13.29 4.14
N ALA A 128 7.10 -12.51 3.23
CA ALA A 128 7.59 -11.16 2.86
C ALA A 128 7.36 -10.11 3.94
N GLN A 129 6.52 -10.42 4.92
CA GLN A 129 6.24 -9.52 6.04
C GLN A 129 7.25 -9.66 7.17
N LEU A 130 8.04 -10.75 7.18
CA LEU A 130 9.09 -10.94 8.16
C LEU A 130 10.25 -9.98 7.92
N GLN A 131 10.78 -9.44 9.01
CA GLN A 131 12.05 -8.76 9.02
C GLN A 131 13.18 -9.77 8.73
N GLN A 132 14.30 -9.28 8.22
CA GLN A 132 15.44 -10.16 7.86
C GLN A 132 15.92 -11.02 9.04
N TRP A 133 15.97 -10.45 10.25
CA TRP A 133 16.39 -11.17 11.46
C TRP A 133 15.37 -12.23 11.90
N GLU A 134 14.07 -11.98 11.74
CA GLU A 134 13.01 -12.97 12.00
C GLU A 134 13.14 -14.15 11.05
N LEU A 135 13.41 -13.86 9.76
CA LEU A 135 13.61 -14.88 8.75
C LEU A 135 14.87 -15.73 9.03
N LEU A 136 15.97 -15.10 9.44
CA LEU A 136 17.20 -15.80 9.81
C LEU A 136 17.02 -16.70 11.03
N ASN A 137 16.35 -16.20 12.08
CA ASN A 137 16.02 -17.00 13.26
C ASN A 137 15.14 -18.19 12.89
N ALA A 138 14.11 -17.98 12.06
CA ALA A 138 13.24 -19.05 11.58
C ALA A 138 14.02 -20.09 10.74
N MET A 139 15.02 -19.68 9.96
CA MET A 139 15.88 -20.61 9.23
C MET A 139 16.86 -21.38 10.13
N GLU A 140 17.24 -20.83 11.28
CA GLU A 140 18.04 -21.54 12.28
C GLU A 140 17.21 -22.58 13.03
N GLU A 141 15.99 -22.22 13.42
CA GLU A 141 15.06 -23.11 14.10
C GLU A 141 14.49 -24.19 13.17
N PHE A 142 14.24 -23.84 11.91
CA PHE A 142 13.71 -24.73 10.87
C PHE A 142 14.63 -24.73 9.65
N PRO A 143 15.69 -25.56 9.62
CA PRO A 143 16.66 -25.60 8.52
C PRO A 143 16.06 -25.87 7.14
N LEU A 144 14.96 -26.64 7.07
CA LEU A 144 14.22 -26.93 5.84
C LEU A 144 13.56 -25.68 5.22
N LEU A 145 13.46 -24.57 5.96
CA LEU A 145 12.95 -23.31 5.44
C LEU A 145 13.83 -22.75 4.32
N ALA A 146 15.14 -23.05 4.31
CA ALA A 146 16.03 -22.68 3.21
C ALA A 146 15.60 -23.32 1.88
N ASP A 147 15.20 -24.59 1.91
CA ASP A 147 14.72 -25.32 0.74
C ASP A 147 13.37 -24.79 0.27
N VAL A 148 12.49 -24.44 1.21
CA VAL A 148 11.19 -23.80 0.94
C VAL A 148 11.39 -22.47 0.21
N LEU A 149 12.26 -21.59 0.74
CA LEU A 149 12.57 -20.29 0.15
C LEU A 149 13.17 -20.45 -1.26
N THR A 150 14.11 -21.39 -1.42
CA THR A 150 14.74 -21.68 -2.71
C THR A 150 13.72 -22.17 -3.74
N TRP A 151 12.83 -23.10 -3.35
CA TRP A 151 11.74 -23.58 -4.21
C TRP A 151 10.76 -22.46 -4.60
N ALA A 152 10.51 -21.51 -3.69
CA ALA A 152 9.68 -20.35 -3.96
C ALA A 152 10.36 -19.31 -4.88
N GLY A 153 11.65 -19.49 -5.19
CA GLY A 153 12.45 -18.58 -6.01
C GLY A 153 12.99 -17.37 -5.26
N TRP A 154 13.11 -17.47 -3.93
CA TRP A 154 13.63 -16.40 -3.09
C TRP A 154 15.15 -16.46 -3.01
N THR A 155 15.79 -15.30 -2.93
CA THR A 155 17.20 -15.21 -2.58
C THR A 155 17.36 -15.38 -1.09
N LEU A 156 18.20 -16.32 -0.66
CA LEU A 156 18.47 -16.55 0.75
C LEU A 156 19.19 -15.32 1.35
N PRO A 157 18.80 -14.90 2.57
CA PRO A 157 19.47 -13.79 3.24
C PRO A 157 20.94 -14.17 3.51
N TYR A 158 21.85 -13.23 3.23
CA TYR A 158 23.27 -13.39 3.53
C TYR A 158 23.50 -13.39 5.05
N ARG A 159 24.24 -14.38 5.56
CA ARG A 159 24.77 -14.38 6.93
C ARG A 159 26.07 -13.59 6.93
N GLY A 160 26.00 -12.36 7.42
CA GLY A 160 27.17 -11.51 7.68
C GLY A 160 27.81 -11.82 9.03
#